data_AF-A0A833ZEM6-F1
#
_entry.id   AF-A0A833ZEM6-F1
#
_cell.length_a   1.000
_cell.length_b   1.000
_cell.length_c   1.000
_cell.angle_alpha   90.00
_cell.angle_beta   90.00
_cell.angle_gamma   90.00
#
_symmetry.space_group_name_H-M   'P 1'
#
loop_
_entity.id
_entity.type
_entity.pdbx_description
1 polymer ?
#
loop_
_entity_poly.entity_id
_entity_poly.type
_entity_poly.pdbx_seq_one_letter_code
_entity_poly.pdbx_strand_id
1 'polypeptide(L)'
;MIQTGISAIDGMNSIARGQKIPIFSAAGLPHNEIAAQICRQAGLVKKSKDVVDYSEENFAIVFAAMGVNMETARFFKSDFEENGSMDNVCLFLNLANDPTIERIITPRLALTTAEFLAYQCEKHVLVILTDMSSYAEALREVTFPFIEMA
;
A
#
# COMPACT_ATOMS: atom_id res chain seq x y z
N MET A 1 -5.89 -15.92 -6.25
CA MET A 1 -4.59 -15.69 -5.57
C MET A 1 -3.96 -14.48 -6.21
N ILE A 2 -3.25 -13.68 -5.42
CA ILE A 2 -2.48 -12.54 -5.92
C ILE A 2 -1.09 -13.06 -6.23
N GLN A 3 -0.57 -12.72 -7.41
CA GLN A 3 0.81 -12.98 -7.77
C GLN A 3 1.60 -11.70 -7.49
N THR A 4 2.61 -11.76 -6.64
CA THR A 4 3.44 -10.58 -6.31
C THR A 4 4.70 -10.49 -7.15
N GLY A 5 5.06 -11.54 -7.90
CA GLY A 5 6.27 -11.60 -8.73
C GLY A 5 7.55 -11.92 -7.94
N ILE A 6 7.43 -12.14 -6.63
CA ILE A 6 8.55 -12.49 -5.75
C ILE A 6 8.44 -13.97 -5.41
N SER A 7 9.34 -14.80 -5.93
CA SER A 7 9.30 -16.26 -5.77
C SER A 7 9.24 -16.71 -4.31
N ALA A 8 9.92 -16.01 -3.41
CA ALA A 8 9.88 -16.32 -1.98
C ALA A 8 8.49 -16.10 -1.36
N ILE A 9 7.74 -15.11 -1.84
CA ILE A 9 6.37 -14.82 -1.40
C ILE A 9 5.42 -15.77 -2.13
N ASP A 10 5.42 -15.78 -3.46
CA ASP A 10 4.48 -16.57 -4.26
C ASP A 10 4.62 -18.09 -4.03
N GLY A 11 5.84 -18.58 -3.80
CA GLY A 11 6.12 -20.01 -3.63
C GLY A 11 5.96 -20.53 -2.20
N MET A 12 6.40 -19.77 -1.20
CA MET A 12 6.40 -20.23 0.21
C MET A 12 5.29 -19.61 1.05
N ASN A 13 4.88 -18.38 0.75
CA ASN A 13 3.90 -17.61 1.53
C ASN A 13 2.85 -16.98 0.61
N SER A 14 2.18 -17.82 -0.19
CA SER A 14 1.23 -17.37 -1.21
C SER A 14 0.12 -16.50 -0.61
N ILE A 15 -0.14 -15.35 -1.23
CA ILE A 15 -1.12 -14.38 -0.73
C ILE A 15 -2.50 -14.62 -1.34
N ALA A 16 -3.50 -14.86 -0.50
CA ALA A 16 -4.90 -14.95 -0.92
C ALA A 16 -5.54 -13.56 -1.05
N ARG A 17 -6.57 -13.44 -1.90
CA ARG A 17 -7.33 -12.19 -2.04
C ARG A 17 -8.08 -11.90 -0.74
N GLY A 18 -8.02 -10.66 -0.25
CA GLY A 18 -8.62 -10.25 1.02
C GLY A 18 -7.80 -10.59 2.26
N GLN A 19 -6.62 -11.19 2.10
CA GLN A 19 -5.72 -11.48 3.22
C GLN A 19 -4.94 -10.23 3.63
N LYS A 20 -4.73 -10.05 4.93
CA LYS A 20 -3.89 -8.99 5.50
C LYS A 20 -2.56 -9.60 5.92
N ILE A 21 -1.49 -9.30 5.19
CA ILE A 21 -0.14 -9.82 5.49
C ILE A 21 0.81 -8.62 5.66
N PRO A 22 1.43 -8.46 6.85
CA PRO A 22 2.44 -7.43 7.03
C PRO A 22 3.81 -7.87 6.49
N ILE A 23 4.59 -6.91 6.00
CA ILE A 23 6.02 -7.10 5.71
C ILE A 23 6.79 -6.45 6.86
N PHE A 24 7.54 -7.26 7.61
CA PHE A 24 8.42 -6.75 8.65
C PHE A 24 9.81 -6.46 8.08
N SER A 25 10.32 -5.27 8.39
CA SER A 25 11.64 -4.83 7.97
C SER A 25 12.34 -4.09 9.11
N ALA A 26 13.57 -3.66 8.88
CA ALA A 26 14.38 -2.89 9.79
C ALA A 26 14.90 -1.62 9.11
N ALA A 27 15.32 -0.63 9.91
CA ALA A 27 15.89 0.61 9.40
C ALA A 27 17.11 0.31 8.51
N GLY A 28 17.14 0.92 7.32
CA GLY A 28 18.20 0.73 6.33
C GLY A 28 18.03 -0.47 5.39
N LEU A 29 17.04 -1.35 5.62
CA LEU A 29 16.72 -2.41 4.66
C LEU A 29 15.86 -1.89 3.50
N PRO A 30 15.95 -2.50 2.30
CA PRO A 30 15.26 -2.04 1.09
C PRO A 30 13.78 -2.43 1.05
N HIS A 31 13.01 -2.17 2.12
CA HIS A 31 11.58 -2.47 2.15
C HIS A 31 10.77 -1.63 1.16
N ASN A 32 11.23 -0.41 0.87
CA ASN A 32 10.59 0.46 -0.12
C ASN A 32 10.72 -0.09 -1.54
N GLU A 33 11.88 -0.67 -1.88
CA GLU A 33 12.10 -1.32 -3.18
C GLU A 33 11.24 -2.57 -3.33
N ILE A 34 11.11 -3.37 -2.26
CA ILE A 34 10.21 -4.53 -2.24
C ILE A 34 8.75 -4.09 -2.42
N ALA A 35 8.32 -3.03 -1.73
CA ALA A 35 6.96 -2.49 -1.86
C ALA A 35 6.69 -2.00 -3.29
N ALA A 36 7.63 -1.24 -3.87
CA ALA A 36 7.56 -0.79 -5.26
C ALA A 36 7.53 -1.99 -6.23
N GLN A 37 8.37 -2.99 -6.02
CA GLN A 37 8.36 -4.21 -6.83
C GLN A 37 7.02 -4.94 -6.76
N ILE A 38 6.45 -5.08 -5.56
CA ILE A 38 5.12 -5.66 -5.38
C ILE A 38 4.10 -4.81 -6.14
N CYS A 39 4.11 -3.48 -6.06
CA CYS A 39 3.18 -2.65 -6.84
C CYS A 39 3.30 -2.88 -8.35
N ARG A 40 4.53 -3.00 -8.87
CA ARG A 40 4.78 -3.19 -10.32
C ARG A 40 4.34 -4.56 -10.83
N GLN A 41 4.56 -5.60 -10.02
CA GLN A 41 4.37 -6.99 -10.43
C GLN A 41 3.08 -7.60 -9.90
N ALA A 42 2.40 -6.92 -8.98
CA ALA A 42 1.14 -7.37 -8.41
C ALA A 42 0.09 -7.50 -9.50
N GLY A 43 -0.42 -8.71 -9.63
CA GLY A 43 -1.49 -9.02 -10.56
C GLY A 43 -2.32 -10.20 -10.09
N LEU A 44 -3.42 -10.43 -10.79
CA LEU A 44 -4.20 -11.65 -10.61
C LEU A 44 -3.45 -12.81 -11.27
N VAL A 45 -3.32 -13.94 -10.56
CA VAL A 45 -2.80 -15.18 -11.17
C VAL A 45 -3.70 -15.53 -12.36
N LYS A 46 -3.17 -15.38 -13.58
CA LYS A 46 -3.87 -15.76 -14.82
C LYS A 46 -4.12 -17.26 -14.80
N LYS A 47 -5.36 -17.70 -14.55
CA LYS A 47 -5.78 -19.06 -14.87
C LYS A 47 -6.32 -19.07 -16.29
N SER A 48 -5.71 -19.88 -17.15
CA SER A 48 -6.24 -20.20 -18.47
C SER A 48 -7.65 -20.78 -18.35
N LYS A 49 -8.55 -20.31 -19.22
CA LYS A 49 -9.91 -20.78 -19.54
C LYS A 49 -11.04 -20.40 -18.59
N ASP A 50 -11.99 -19.66 -19.17
CA ASP A 50 -13.44 -19.70 -18.91
C ASP A 50 -13.98 -19.08 -17.62
N VAL A 51 -13.60 -17.83 -17.31
CA VAL A 51 -14.48 -16.96 -16.48
C VAL A 51 -14.42 -15.53 -17.02
N VAL A 52 -15.60 -14.95 -17.25
CA VAL A 52 -15.84 -13.65 -17.89
C VAL A 52 -15.33 -12.45 -17.06
N ASP A 53 -14.79 -12.69 -15.85
CA ASP A 53 -14.39 -11.67 -14.87
C ASP A 53 -12.87 -11.37 -14.76
N TYR A 54 -12.03 -11.96 -15.62
CA TYR A 54 -10.57 -11.80 -15.56
C TYR A 54 -10.03 -10.74 -16.53
N SER A 55 -10.49 -9.48 -16.38
CA SER A 55 -9.80 -8.34 -16.99
C SER A 55 -8.65 -7.88 -16.07
N GLU A 56 -7.44 -7.72 -16.61
CA GLU A 56 -6.34 -7.01 -15.93
C GLU A 56 -6.72 -5.56 -15.57
N GLU A 57 -7.76 -5.00 -16.20
CA GLU A 57 -8.24 -3.63 -15.98
C GLU A 57 -9.06 -3.47 -14.69
N ASN A 58 -9.47 -4.58 -14.05
CA ASN A 58 -10.21 -4.54 -12.78
C ASN A 58 -9.30 -4.59 -11.55
N PHE A 59 -7.98 -4.51 -11.71
CA PHE A 59 -7.04 -4.43 -10.60
C PHE A 59 -6.66 -2.97 -10.32
N ALA A 60 -6.81 -2.54 -9.07
CA ALA A 60 -6.44 -1.20 -8.60
C ALA A 60 -5.48 -1.31 -7.41
N ILE A 61 -4.53 -0.39 -7.34
CA ILE A 61 -3.57 -0.33 -6.25
C ILE A 61 -3.82 0.96 -5.46
N VAL A 62 -3.96 0.84 -4.15
CA VAL A 62 -4.02 2.00 -3.25
C VAL A 62 -2.76 1.99 -2.41
N PHE A 63 -1.91 2.98 -2.63
CA PHE A 63 -0.64 3.13 -1.93
C PHE A 63 -0.72 4.30 -0.95
N ALA A 64 -0.44 4.04 0.31
CA ALA A 64 -0.40 5.06 1.35
C ALA A 64 0.98 5.11 2.00
N ALA A 65 1.64 6.25 1.87
CA ALA A 65 2.92 6.58 2.49
C ALA A 65 2.69 7.54 3.67
N MET A 66 3.26 7.24 4.84
CA MET A 66 3.09 7.96 6.10
C MET A 66 4.46 8.28 6.68
N GLY A 67 4.76 9.57 6.84
CA GLY A 67 6.04 10.01 7.39
C GLY A 67 7.24 9.59 6.53
N VAL A 68 7.09 9.54 5.21
CA VAL A 68 8.19 9.19 4.31
C VAL A 68 9.07 10.40 4.00
N ASN A 69 10.36 10.15 3.79
CA ASN A 69 11.30 11.19 3.35
C ASN A 69 10.95 11.66 1.93
N MET A 70 11.30 12.90 1.60
CA MET A 70 11.06 13.46 0.26
C MET A 70 11.74 12.65 -0.86
N GLU A 71 12.91 12.08 -0.59
CA GLU A 71 13.61 11.19 -1.54
C GLU A 71 12.81 9.91 -1.81
N THR A 72 12.28 9.28 -0.76
CA THR A 72 11.45 8.08 -0.87
C THR A 72 10.13 8.37 -1.59
N ALA A 73 9.50 9.52 -1.29
CA ALA A 73 8.28 9.94 -1.99
C ALA A 73 8.54 10.18 -3.50
N ARG A 74 9.68 10.80 -3.84
CA ARG A 74 10.10 10.98 -5.24
C ARG A 74 10.37 9.64 -5.91
N PHE A 75 11.07 8.72 -5.23
CA PHE A 75 11.33 7.38 -5.73
C PHE A 75 10.03 6.67 -6.12
N PHE A 76 9.03 6.65 -5.23
CA PHE A 76 7.74 6.05 -5.54
C PHE A 76 7.05 6.73 -6.72
N LYS A 77 7.03 8.07 -6.76
CA LYS A 77 6.40 8.80 -7.85
C LYS A 77 7.05 8.51 -9.20
N SER A 78 8.38 8.56 -9.28
CA SER A 78 9.12 8.24 -10.51
C SER A 78 8.91 6.79 -10.92
N ASP A 79 8.93 5.85 -9.97
CA ASP A 79 8.68 4.44 -10.27
C ASP A 79 7.27 4.20 -10.83
N PHE A 80 6.26 4.89 -10.30
CA PHE A 80 4.88 4.76 -10.81
C PHE A 80 4.68 5.45 -12.17
N GLU A 81 5.36 6.57 -12.41
CA GLU A 81 5.34 7.26 -13.71
C GLU A 81 6.04 6.44 -14.81
N GLU A 82 7.21 5.86 -14.52
CA GLU A 82 7.99 5.10 -15.51
C GLU A 82 7.33 3.78 -15.90
N ASN A 83 6.65 3.12 -14.96
CA ASN A 83 6.04 1.81 -15.21
C ASN A 83 4.61 1.90 -15.80
N GLY A 84 4.11 3.11 -16.09
CA GLY A 84 2.81 3.33 -16.74
C GLY A 84 1.60 2.83 -15.95
N SER A 85 1.78 2.49 -14.67
CA SER A 85 0.71 1.97 -13.80
C SER A 85 -0.13 3.10 -13.15
N MET A 86 0.22 4.36 -13.43
CA MET A 86 -0.41 5.55 -12.84
C MET A 86 -1.94 5.57 -13.00
N ASP A 87 -2.46 5.02 -14.11
CA ASP A 87 -3.90 5.03 -14.40
C ASP A 87 -4.73 4.17 -13.43
N ASN A 88 -4.11 3.17 -12.79
CA ASN A 88 -4.77 2.25 -11.86
C ASN A 88 -4.26 2.36 -10.42
N VAL A 89 -3.38 3.32 -10.13
CA VAL A 89 -2.74 3.51 -8.83
C VAL A 89 -3.24 4.81 -8.18
N CYS A 90 -3.78 4.70 -6.96
CA CYS A 90 -4.11 5.85 -6.13
C CYS A 90 -3.02 6.03 -5.06
N LEU A 91 -2.39 7.22 -5.03
CA LEU A 91 -1.28 7.55 -4.15
C LEU A 91 -1.72 8.53 -3.06
N PHE A 92 -1.59 8.12 -1.80
CA PHE A 92 -1.67 8.98 -0.64
C PHE A 92 -0.26 9.16 -0.09
N LEU A 93 0.32 10.34 -0.25
CA LEU A 93 1.67 10.64 0.22
C LEU A 93 1.59 11.65 1.37
N ASN A 94 2.03 11.23 2.56
CA ASN A 94 2.30 12.11 3.68
C ASN A 94 3.81 12.09 3.98
N LEU A 95 4.42 13.26 3.90
CA LEU A 95 5.85 13.45 4.05
C LEU A 95 6.22 13.60 5.54
N ALA A 96 7.50 13.38 5.85
CA ALA A 96 8.03 13.55 7.20
C ALA A 96 7.93 14.99 7.75
N ASN A 97 7.80 15.99 6.89
CA ASN A 97 7.58 17.40 7.26
C ASN A 97 6.10 17.76 7.48
N ASP A 98 5.16 16.88 7.07
CA ASP A 98 3.73 17.13 7.23
C ASP A 98 3.26 16.85 8.66
N PRO A 99 2.15 17.46 9.11
CA PRO A 99 1.62 17.30 10.47
C PRO A 99 1.38 15.84 10.86
N THR A 100 1.65 15.52 12.13
CA THR A 100 1.46 14.17 12.69
C THR A 100 0.01 13.72 12.68
N ILE A 101 -0.94 14.64 12.76
CA ILE A 101 -2.38 14.36 12.59
C ILE A 101 -2.71 13.85 11.19
N GLU A 102 -2.05 14.36 10.14
CA GLU A 102 -2.28 13.89 8.77
C GLU A 102 -1.85 12.42 8.62
N ARG A 103 -0.77 12.00 9.28
CA ARG A 103 -0.33 10.59 9.31
C ARG A 103 -1.41 9.66 9.85
N ILE A 104 -2.22 10.11 10.81
CA ILE A 104 -3.25 9.29 11.43
C ILE A 104 -4.46 9.13 10.50
N ILE A 105 -4.78 10.15 9.70
CA ILE A 105 -5.93 10.13 8.78
C ILE A 105 -5.60 9.46 7.44
N THR A 106 -4.35 9.56 6.96
CA THR A 106 -3.88 8.97 5.69
C THR A 106 -4.28 7.51 5.49
N PRO A 107 -4.05 6.57 6.44
CA PRO A 107 -4.44 5.18 6.25
C PRO A 107 -5.96 5.01 6.22
N ARG A 108 -6.72 5.87 6.92
CA ARG A 108 -8.19 5.84 6.88
C ARG A 108 -8.72 6.29 5.52
N LEU A 109 -8.14 7.35 4.96
CA LEU A 109 -8.48 7.82 3.61
C LEU A 109 -8.19 6.73 2.57
N ALA A 110 -6.99 6.14 2.64
CA ALA A 110 -6.59 5.06 1.74
C ALA A 110 -7.54 3.86 1.82
N LEU A 111 -7.87 3.40 3.04
CA LEU A 111 -8.81 2.29 3.22
C LEU A 111 -10.23 2.64 2.75
N THR A 112 -10.69 3.87 2.96
CA THR A 112 -12.01 4.33 2.49
C THR A 112 -12.07 4.30 0.96
N THR A 113 -11.03 4.78 0.27
CA THR A 113 -10.93 4.68 -1.18
C THR A 113 -10.86 3.23 -1.64
N ALA A 114 -10.12 2.38 -0.93
CA ALA A 114 -10.04 0.96 -1.23
C ALA A 114 -11.40 0.25 -1.07
N GLU A 115 -12.15 0.55 -0.01
CA GLU A 115 -13.50 0.02 0.22
C GLU A 115 -14.46 0.46 -0.88
N PHE A 116 -14.42 1.75 -1.27
CA PHE A 116 -15.24 2.26 -2.37
C PHE A 116 -14.94 1.52 -3.69
N LEU A 117 -13.66 1.40 -4.05
CA LEU A 117 -13.25 0.72 -5.27
C LEU A 117 -13.60 -0.78 -5.25
N ALA A 118 -13.47 -1.43 -4.09
CA ALA A 118 -13.75 -2.85 -3.95
C ALA A 118 -15.25 -3.18 -3.94
N TYR A 119 -16.05 -2.43 -3.18
CA TYR A 119 -17.46 -2.75 -2.96
C TYR A 119 -18.41 -2.06 -3.94
N GLN A 120 -18.09 -0.85 -4.42
CA GLN A 120 -18.98 -0.10 -5.31
C GLN A 120 -18.57 -0.21 -6.77
N CYS A 121 -17.27 -0.27 -7.05
CA CYS A 121 -16.75 -0.41 -8.42
C CYS A 121 -16.38 -1.86 -8.79
N GLU A 122 -16.59 -2.82 -7.89
CA GLU A 122 -16.30 -4.25 -8.07
C GLU A 122 -14.84 -4.53 -8.52
N LYS A 123 -13.89 -3.66 -8.15
CA LYS A 123 -12.47 -3.81 -8.48
C LYS A 123 -11.73 -4.65 -7.46
N HIS A 124 -10.72 -5.39 -7.92
CA HIS A 124 -9.76 -6.04 -7.04
C HIS A 124 -8.73 -5.01 -6.56
N VAL A 125 -8.75 -4.71 -5.26
CA VAL A 125 -7.87 -3.70 -4.69
C VAL A 125 -6.74 -4.34 -3.89
N LEU A 126 -5.51 -3.89 -4.15
CA LEU A 126 -4.35 -4.13 -3.30
C LEU A 126 -4.00 -2.85 -2.55
N VAL A 127 -4.07 -2.90 -1.22
CA VAL A 127 -3.71 -1.76 -0.36
C VAL A 127 -2.32 -1.98 0.21
N ILE A 128 -1.43 -1.00 0.03
CA ILE A 128 -0.08 -1.00 0.59
C ILE A 128 0.05 0.21 1.51
N LEU A 129 0.38 -0.05 2.78
CA LEU A 129 0.56 0.96 3.81
C LEU A 129 2.01 0.95 4.28
N THR A 130 2.70 2.08 4.17
CA THR A 130 4.08 2.28 4.63
C THR A 130 4.21 3.69 5.22
N ASP A 131 4.96 4.00 6.27
CA ASP A 131 5.48 3.10 7.29
C ASP A 131 4.49 3.07 8.48
N MET A 132 4.13 1.87 8.93
CA MET A 132 3.27 1.69 10.11
C MET A 132 3.99 2.06 11.42
N SER A 133 5.31 2.07 11.44
CA SER A 133 6.12 2.54 12.57
C SER A 133 5.89 4.04 12.80
N SER A 134 5.99 4.85 11.73
CA SER A 134 5.68 6.28 11.75
C SER A 134 4.24 6.57 12.16
N TYR A 135 3.29 5.73 11.75
CA TYR A 135 1.90 5.82 12.20
C TYR A 135 1.78 5.57 13.72
N ALA A 136 2.44 4.54 14.25
CA ALA A 136 2.42 4.23 15.67
C ALA A 136 3.10 5.31 16.52
N GLU A 137 4.19 5.91 16.02
CA GLU A 137 4.84 7.07 16.65
C GLU A 137 3.91 8.29 16.70
N ALA A 138 3.24 8.61 15.59
CA ALA A 138 2.27 9.70 15.54
C ALA A 138 1.10 9.45 16.51
N LEU A 139 0.63 8.20 16.59
CA LEU A 139 -0.42 7.81 17.53
C LEU A 139 0.03 7.99 18.99
N ARG A 140 1.27 7.61 19.31
CA ARG A 140 1.86 7.79 20.64
C ARG A 140 1.99 9.27 20.99
N GLU A 141 2.45 10.10 20.06
CA GLU A 141 2.61 11.54 20.23
C GLU A 141 1.26 12.22 20.50
N VAL A 142 0.21 11.86 19.77
CA VAL A 142 -1.13 12.39 20.00
C VAL A 142 -1.73 11.89 21.30
N THR A 143 -1.39 10.68 21.77
CA THR A 143 -1.93 10.12 23.01
C THR A 143 -1.31 10.73 24.26
N PHE A 144 -0.03 11.11 24.21
CA PHE A 144 0.72 11.58 25.39
C PHE A 144 0.08 12.79 26.10
N PRO A 145 -0.36 13.86 25.39
CA PRO A 145 -1.01 15.02 26.01
C PRO A 145 -2.33 14.72 26.72
N PHE A 146 -3.09 13.71 26.25
CA PHE A 146 -4.39 13.38 26.85
C PHE A 146 -4.27 12.61 28.16
N ILE A 147 -3.12 11.97 28.42
CA ILE A 147 -2.87 11.21 29.65
C ILE A 147 -2.42 12.14 30.79
N GLU A 148 -1.69 13.23 30.52
CA GLU A 148 -1.31 14.20 31.57
C GLU A 148 -2.49 15.08 32.06
N MET A 149 -3.61 15.10 31.35
CA MET A 149 -4.80 15.86 31.75
C MET A 149 -5.86 15.05 32.52
N ALA A 150 -5.63 13.75 32.76
CA ALA A 150 -6.53 12.84 33.48
C ALA A 150 -5.92 12.38 34.82
#